data_AF-A0AAE1QCG3-F1
#
_entry.id   AF-A0AAE1QCG3-F1
#
_cell.length_a   1.000
_cell.length_b   1.000
_cell.length_c   1.000
_cell.angle_alpha   90.00
_cell.angle_beta   90.00
_cell.angle_gamma   90.00
#
_symmetry.space_group_name_H-M   'P 1'
#
loop_
_entity.id
_entity.type
_entity.pdbx_description
1 polymer ?
#
loop_
_entity_poly.entity_id
_entity_poly.type
_entity_poly.pdbx_seq_one_letter_code
_entity_poly.pdbx_strand_id
1 'polypeptide(L)'
;MQKLWNDIRRYIPKAGRYRPNMSGYIAEFMFKRKYPSHIHRTHEFLRIVAQIYPPQPWTADVEVVPVLSTEEKKTNNLDNEDLDP
;
A
#
# COMPACT_ATOMS: atom_id res chain seq x y z
N MET A 1 2.37 -2.71 25.69
CA MET A 1 1.87 -3.02 24.33
C MET A 1 0.39 -2.67 24.13
N GLN A 2 -0.54 -3.06 25.02
CA GLN A 2 -1.98 -2.88 24.81
C GLN A 2 -2.44 -1.40 24.63
N LYS A 3 -1.85 -0.44 25.36
CA LYS A 3 -2.21 0.98 25.24
C LYS A 3 -1.94 1.54 23.84
N LEU A 4 -0.78 1.24 23.27
CA LEU A 4 -0.39 1.68 21.93
C LEU A 4 -1.32 1.11 20.84
N TRP A 5 -1.67 -0.17 20.97
CA TRP A 5 -2.61 -0.80 20.04
C TRP A 5 -4.01 -0.18 20.12
N ASN A 6 -4.48 0.16 21.32
CA ASN A 6 -5.76 0.84 21.49
C ASN A 6 -5.75 2.25 20.87
N ASP A 7 -4.64 2.98 20.97
CA ASP A 7 -4.49 4.30 20.34
C ASP A 7 -4.48 4.19 18.81
N ILE A 8 -3.73 3.23 18.25
CA ILE A 8 -3.73 2.94 16.80
C ILE A 8 -5.15 2.60 16.33
N ARG A 9 -5.84 1.71 17.05
CA ARG A 9 -7.18 1.24 16.67
C ARG A 9 -8.25 2.34 16.75
N ARG A 10 -8.04 3.36 17.58
CA ARG A 10 -8.89 4.57 17.60
C ARG A 10 -8.68 5.45 16.36
N TYR A 11 -7.48 5.45 15.81
CA TYR A 11 -7.10 6.26 14.65
C TYR A 11 -7.50 5.62 13.32
N ILE A 12 -7.55 4.28 13.24
CA ILE A 12 -7.94 3.59 12.02
C ILE A 12 -9.45 3.73 11.77
N PRO A 13 -9.89 4.13 10.56
CA PRO A 13 -11.31 4.20 10.21
C PRO A 13 -12.00 2.84 10.42
N LYS A 14 -13.13 2.83 11.14
CA LYS A 14 -13.93 1.62 11.37
C LYS A 14 -14.80 1.25 10.16
N ALA A 15 -15.04 2.19 9.24
CA ALA A 15 -15.87 2.02 8.05
C ALA A 15 -15.01 2.13 6.78
N GLY A 16 -15.35 1.39 5.72
CA GLY A 16 -14.71 1.45 4.41
C GLY A 16 -13.66 0.35 4.15
N ARG A 17 -12.66 0.65 3.31
CA ARG A 17 -11.60 -0.28 2.87
C ARG A 17 -10.51 -0.48 3.93
N TYR A 18 -10.90 -0.94 5.13
CA TYR A 18 -10.00 -1.19 6.26
C TYR A 18 -8.93 -2.24 5.94
N ARG A 19 -9.35 -3.40 5.41
CA ARG A 19 -8.48 -4.57 5.23
C ARG A 19 -7.29 -4.33 4.29
N PRO A 20 -7.46 -3.75 3.08
CA PRO A 20 -6.33 -3.58 2.16
C PRO A 20 -5.35 -2.49 2.60
N ASN A 21 -5.82 -1.46 3.32
CA ASN A 21 -5.02 -0.27 3.64
C ASN A 21 -4.52 -0.23 5.10
N MET A 22 -4.74 -1.31 5.86
CA MET A 22 -4.40 -1.39 7.28
C MET A 22 -2.92 -1.12 7.56
N SER A 23 -2.02 -1.64 6.72
CA SER A 23 -0.58 -1.38 6.81
C SER A 23 -0.25 0.10 6.62
N GLY A 24 -0.91 0.77 5.66
CA GLY A 24 -0.77 2.20 5.42
C GLY A 24 -1.19 3.05 6.61
N TYR A 25 -2.34 2.75 7.22
CA TYR A 25 -2.81 3.47 8.42
C TYR A 25 -1.89 3.29 9.62
N ILE A 26 -1.35 2.08 9.83
CA ILE A 26 -0.39 1.82 10.91
C ILE A 26 0.91 2.60 10.65
N ALA A 27 1.42 2.55 9.42
CA ALA A 27 2.62 3.30 9.03
C ALA A 27 2.43 4.80 9.22
N GLU A 28 1.29 5.36 8.78
CA GLU A 28 0.95 6.76 8.95
C GLU A 28 0.88 7.15 10.43
N PHE A 29 0.22 6.35 11.27
CA PHE A 29 0.12 6.59 12.70
C PHE A 29 1.50 6.63 13.36
N MET A 30 2.34 5.63 13.06
CA MET A 30 3.71 5.57 13.60
C MET A 30 4.54 6.76 13.14
N PHE A 31 4.39 7.16 11.88
CA PHE A 31 5.10 8.30 11.31
C PHE A 31 4.67 9.63 11.94
N LYS A 32 3.37 9.84 12.13
CA LYS A 32 2.81 11.00 12.84
C LYS A 32 3.27 11.08 14.29
N ARG A 33 3.37 9.93 14.97
CA ARG A 33 3.85 9.85 16.35
C ARG A 33 5.35 10.18 16.47
N LYS A 34 6.16 9.76 15.49
CA LYS A 34 7.61 10.05 15.46
C LYS A 34 7.89 11.52 15.13
N TYR A 35 7.10 12.11 14.24
CA TYR A 35 7.27 13.49 13.78
C TYR A 35 5.99 14.31 14.05
N PRO A 36 5.85 14.88 15.27
CA PRO A 36 4.64 15.60 15.67
C PRO A 36 4.45 16.92 14.92
N SER A 37 5.55 17.62 14.59
CA SER A 37 5.50 18.83 13.77
C SER A 37 5.20 18.49 12.32
N HIS A 38 4.15 19.11 11.77
CA HIS A 38 3.73 18.90 10.39
C HIS A 38 4.84 19.25 9.38
N ILE A 39 5.56 20.36 9.60
CA ILE A 39 6.64 20.81 8.70
C ILE A 39 7.77 19.78 8.67
N HIS A 40 8.21 19.34 9.86
CA HIS A 40 9.29 18.37 9.97
C HIS A 40 8.90 17.00 9.41
N ARG A 41 7.63 16.60 9.58
CA ARG A 41 7.08 15.37 9.04
C ARG A 41 7.12 15.34 7.51
N THR A 42 6.73 16.42 6.85
CA THR A 42 6.77 16.51 5.38
C THR A 42 8.22 16.48 4.87
N HIS A 43 9.12 17.18 5.53
CA HIS A 43 10.55 17.16 5.18
C HIS A 43 11.13 15.74 5.24
N GLU A 44 10.93 15.03 6.36
CA GLU A 44 11.44 13.67 6.54
C GLU A 44 10.78 12.67 5.56
N PHE A 45 9.49 12.85 5.27
CA PHE A 45 8.80 12.03 4.28
C PHE A 45 9.43 12.18 2.90
N LEU A 46 9.58 13.41 2.42
CA LEU A 46 10.16 13.69 1.10
C LEU A 46 11.62 13.26 1.02
N ARG A 47 12.38 13.41 2.11
CA ARG A 47 13.76 12.93 2.21
C ARG A 47 13.85 11.41 2.06
N ILE A 48 12.98 10.65 2.73
CA ILE A 48 12.94 9.18 2.61
C ILE A 48 12.52 8.77 1.19
N VAL A 49 11.51 9.43 0.62
CA VAL A 49 11.06 9.18 -0.76
C VAL A 49 12.21 9.41 -1.76
N ALA A 50 12.96 10.50 -1.61
CA ALA A 50 14.12 10.78 -2.47
C ALA A 50 15.24 9.75 -2.34
N GLN A 51 15.38 9.09 -1.18
CA GLN A 51 16.33 7.99 -0.99
C GLN A 51 15.86 6.69 -1.65
N ILE A 52 14.56 6.40 -1.59
CA ILE A 52 13.97 5.17 -2.17
C ILE A 52 13.86 5.29 -3.69
N TYR A 53 13.53 6.47 -4.18
CA TYR A 53 13.36 6.78 -5.60
C TYR A 53 14.45 7.78 -6.01
N PRO A 54 15.70 7.33 -6.17
CA PRO A 54 16.76 8.20 -6.67
C PRO A 54 16.37 8.72 -8.06
N PRO A 55 16.84 9.93 -8.43
CA PRO A 55 16.56 10.47 -9.75
C PRO A 55 17.08 9.50 -10.80
N GLN A 56 16.17 8.97 -11.61
CA GLN A 56 16.58 8.19 -12.76
C GLN A 56 17.23 9.15 -13.76
N PRO A 57 18.43 8.83 -14.28
CA PRO A 57 18.97 9.60 -15.39
C PRO A 57 17.94 9.58 -16.52
N TRP A 58 17.72 10.72 -17.17
CA TRP A 58 16.95 10.76 -18.39
C TRP A 58 17.67 9.88 -19.43
N THR A 59 17.20 8.64 -19.57
CA THR A 59 17.52 7.76 -20.70
C THR A 59 16.26 7.72 -21.54
N ALA A 60 16.38 8.10 -22.81
CA ALA A 60 15.27 8.28 -23.75
C ALA A 60 14.43 7.01 -24.02
N ASP A 61 14.82 5.87 -23.43
CA ASP A 61 14.25 4.56 -23.70
C ASP A 61 13.88 3.87 -22.37
N VAL A 62 12.78 4.30 -21.73
CA VAL A 62 12.18 3.53 -20.63
C VAL A 62 11.06 2.68 -21.22
N GLU A 63 11.34 1.38 -21.39
CA GLU A 63 10.29 0.38 -21.53
C GLU A 63 9.37 0.49 -20.31
N VAL A 64 8.13 0.90 -20.55
CA VAL A 64 7.10 1.00 -19.53
C VAL A 64 6.88 -0.39 -18.96
N VAL A 65 7.49 -0.70 -17.81
CA VAL A 65 7.13 -1.89 -17.04
C VAL A 65 5.68 -1.66 -16.61
N PRO A 66 4.71 -2.45 -17.09
CA PRO A 66 3.34 -2.28 -16.65
C PRO A 66 3.31 -2.65 -15.18
N VAL A 67 3.04 -1.67 -14.33
CA VAL A 67 2.56 -1.89 -12.97
C VAL A 67 1.34 -2.78 -13.14
N LEU A 68 1.50 -4.08 -12.82
CA LEU A 68 0.47 -5.10 -12.91
C LEU A 68 -0.84 -4.54 -12.35
N SER A 69 -1.73 -4.17 -13.27
CA SER A 69 -3.12 -3.92 -12.98
C SER A 69 -3.66 -5.22 -12.40
N THR A 70 -3.96 -5.21 -11.10
CA THR A 70 -4.79 -6.23 -10.48
C THR A 70 -6.18 -6.20 -11.10
N GLU A 71 -6.36 -6.79 -12.27
CA GLU A 71 -7.66 -7.24 -12.75
C GLU A 71 -7.50 -8.59 -13.48
N GLU A 72 -8.50 -9.45 -13.26
CA GLU A 72 -8.81 -10.69 -13.98
C GLU A 72 -8.13 -12.00 -13.56
N LYS A 73 -8.63 -12.60 -12.47
CA LYS A 73 -8.87 -14.06 -12.47
C LYS A 73 -10.32 -14.31 -12.86
N LYS A 74 -10.56 -14.31 -14.18
CA LYS A 74 -11.72 -14.91 -14.83
C LYS A 74 -11.53 -16.44 -14.75
N THR A 75 -12.09 -17.09 -13.74
CA THR A 75 -12.15 -18.56 -13.70
C THR A 75 -13.27 -19.02 -14.64
N ASN A 76 -12.95 -19.07 -15.93
CA ASN A 76 -13.63 -19.97 -16.86
C ASN A 76 -13.06 -21.37 -16.58
N ASN A 77 -13.79 -22.20 -15.86
CA ASN A 77 -13.64 -23.65 -15.95
C ASN A 77 -14.93 -24.15 -16.60
N LEU A 78 -14.89 -24.28 -17.93
CA LEU A 78 -15.73 -25.25 -18.61
C LEU A 78 -14.82 -26.42 -19.02
N ASP A 79 -15.39 -27.60 -18.89
CA ASP A 79 -15.00 -28.86 -19.53
C ASP A 79 -13.95 -29.69 -18.79
N ASN A 80 -14.43 -30.75 -18.12
CA ASN A 80 -14.25 -32.14 -18.58
C ASN A 80 -15.21 -33.02 -17.77
N GLU A 81 -16.20 -33.58 -18.45
CA GLU A 81 -16.33 -35.03 -18.70
C GLU A 81 -17.00 -35.75 -17.53
N ASP A 82 -18.24 -36.17 -17.75
CA ASP A 82 -18.74 -37.51 -17.41
C ASP A 82 -20.13 -37.67 -18.05
N LEU A 83 -20.10 -38.20 -19.27
CA LEU A 83 -21.21 -38.88 -19.92
C LEU A 83 -21.35 -40.27 -19.27
N ASP A 84 -22.48 -40.48 -18.59
CA ASP A 84 -23.33 -41.69 -18.43
C ASP A 84 -22.69 -43.09 -18.24
N PRO A 85 -23.42 -43.99 -17.57
CA PRO A 85 -24.51 -44.72 -18.23
C PRO A 85 -25.91 -44.51 -17.63
#